data_AF-A0AAJ5S6H5-F1
#
_entry.id   AF-A0AAJ5S6H5-F1
#
_cell.length_a   1.000
_cell.length_b   1.000
_cell.length_c   1.000
_cell.angle_alpha   90.00
_cell.angle_beta   90.00
_cell.angle_gamma   90.00
#
_symmetry.space_group_name_H-M   'P 1'
#
loop_
_entity.id
_entity.type
_entity.pdbx_description
1 polymer ?
#
loop_
_entity_poly.entity_id
_entity_poly.type
_entity_poly.pdbx_seq_one_letter_code
_entity_poly.pdbx_strand_id
1 'polypeptide(L)'
;MNEIEPRLIAILILAPMMLAMVVQCFIAHKYTEYYESLLTRCSFVTGNKTTFQHAGLLGKVMRTGLISMVLAIPSIFLRRGLIDFDEVKRFPSSMRRLLVSLLVIHILLATALIIFTYT
;
A
#
# COMPACT_ATOMS: atom_id res chain seq x y z
N MET A 1 18.13 -29.71 13.58
CA MET A 1 17.86 -28.29 13.32
C MET A 1 18.09 -27.55 14.62
N ASN A 2 19.08 -26.66 14.69
CA ASN A 2 19.33 -25.86 15.89
C ASN A 2 18.18 -24.85 16.04
N GLU A 3 17.64 -24.67 17.26
CA GLU A 3 16.54 -23.72 17.52
C GLU A 3 16.86 -22.25 17.16
N ILE A 4 18.11 -21.94 16.86
CA ILE A 4 18.60 -20.63 16.44
C ILE A 4 18.16 -20.29 15.01
N GLU A 5 18.02 -21.30 14.13
CA GLU A 5 17.67 -21.12 12.71
C GLU A 5 16.26 -20.52 12.50
N PRO A 6 15.18 -21.05 13.10
CA PRO A 6 13.84 -20.50 12.90
C PRO A 6 13.68 -19.08 13.49
N ARG A 7 14.36 -18.77 14.60
CA ARG A 7 14.32 -17.43 15.20
C ARG A 7 14.96 -16.38 14.29
N LEU A 8 16.07 -16.72 13.64
CA LEU A 8 16.74 -15.82 12.71
C LEU A 8 15.86 -15.51 11.50
N ILE A 9 15.19 -16.53 10.95
CA ILE A 9 14.27 -16.39 9.82
C ILE A 9 13.08 -15.50 10.21
N ALA A 10 12.49 -15.72 11.39
CA ALA A 10 11.41 -14.89 11.88
C ALA A 10 11.81 -13.41 12.00
N ILE A 11 13.00 -13.12 12.56
CA ILE A 11 13.53 -11.75 12.65
C ILE A 11 13.75 -11.16 11.25
N LEU A 12 14.29 -11.95 10.32
CA LEU A 12 14.55 -11.52 8.95
C LEU A 12 13.27 -11.15 8.18
N ILE A 13 12.11 -11.71 8.56
CA ILE A 13 10.80 -11.36 7.98
C ILE A 13 10.16 -10.19 8.73
N LEU A 14 10.13 -10.26 10.07
CA LEU A 14 9.42 -9.29 10.90
C LEU A 14 10.09 -7.91 10.92
N ALA A 15 11.43 -7.84 10.97
CA ALA A 15 12.15 -6.57 11.00
C ALA A 15 11.88 -5.68 9.76
N PRO A 16 12.02 -6.18 8.51
CA PRO A 16 11.68 -5.37 7.34
C PRO A 16 10.18 -5.09 7.22
N MET A 17 9.31 -5.97 7.76
CA MET A 17 7.86 -5.72 7.78
C MET A 17 7.52 -4.53 8.68
N MET A 18 8.11 -4.46 9.86
CA MET A 18 7.96 -3.31 10.76
C MET A 18 8.53 -2.03 10.14
N LEU A 19 9.70 -2.11 9.49
CA LEU A 19 10.29 -0.97 8.80
C LEU A 19 9.39 -0.47 7.65
N ALA A 20 8.88 -1.36 6.81
CA ALA A 20 7.98 -1.03 5.72
C ALA A 20 6.70 -0.37 6.24
N MET A 21 6.17 -0.84 7.37
CA MET A 21 5.00 -0.24 8.03
C MET A 21 5.28 1.17 8.54
N VAL A 22 6.45 1.41 9.15
CA VAL A 22 6.85 2.76 9.59
C VAL A 22 6.99 3.71 8.40
N VAL A 23 7.63 3.26 7.32
CA VAL A 23 7.76 4.03 6.07
C VAL A 23 6.38 4.34 5.49
N GLN A 24 5.46 3.38 5.48
CA GLN A 24 4.10 3.57 5.00
C GLN A 24 3.33 4.56 5.88
N CYS A 25 3.45 4.49 7.21
CA CYS A 25 2.86 5.45 8.13
C CYS A 25 3.38 6.88 7.87
N PHE A 26 4.69 7.04 7.65
CA PHE A 26 5.29 8.33 7.32
C PHE A 26 4.74 8.89 6.00
N ILE A 27 4.72 8.07 4.95
CA ILE A 27 4.19 8.46 3.64
C ILE A 27 2.70 8.80 3.75
N ALA A 28 1.92 7.97 4.43
CA ALA A 28 0.50 8.19 4.63
C ALA A 28 0.24 9.48 5.42
N HIS A 29 1.02 9.75 6.46
CA HIS A 29 0.83 10.97 7.22
C HIS A 29 1.10 12.24 6.38
N LYS A 30 2.13 12.20 5.52
CA LYS A 30 2.65 13.37 4.80
C LYS A 30 2.04 13.57 3.40
N TYR A 31 1.71 12.50 2.69
CA TYR A 31 1.40 12.56 1.25
C TYR A 31 0.01 12.03 0.86
N THR A 32 -0.77 11.45 1.78
CA THR A 32 -2.12 10.90 1.44
C THR A 32 -2.99 11.94 0.73
N GLU A 33 -3.09 13.13 1.32
CA GLU A 33 -3.93 14.22 0.81
C GLU A 33 -3.47 14.71 -0.56
N TYR A 34 -2.16 14.70 -0.79
CA TYR A 34 -1.57 15.03 -2.09
C TYR A 34 -1.88 13.96 -3.14
N TYR A 35 -1.80 12.68 -2.80
CA TYR A 35 -2.15 11.62 -3.75
C TYR A 35 -3.63 11.63 -4.13
N GLU A 36 -4.50 11.97 -3.18
CA GLU A 36 -5.93 12.10 -3.44
C GLU A 36 -6.28 13.29 -4.31
N SER A 37 -5.57 14.41 -4.17
CA SER A 37 -5.81 15.57 -5.03
C SER A 37 -5.42 15.33 -6.50
N LEU A 38 -4.58 14.33 -6.76
CA LEU A 38 -4.24 13.86 -8.11
C LEU A 38 -5.26 12.88 -8.69
N LEU A 39 -6.13 12.30 -7.85
CA LEU A 39 -7.06 11.21 -8.20
C LEU A 39 -8.52 11.58 -7.87
N THR A 40 -8.90 12.84 -8.09
CA THR A 40 -10.21 13.37 -7.66
C THR A 40 -11.40 12.77 -8.40
N ARG A 41 -11.23 12.35 -9.66
CA ARG A 41 -12.27 11.73 -10.49
C ARG A 41 -12.34 10.22 -10.31
N CYS A 42 -11.39 9.63 -9.58
CA CYS A 42 -11.45 8.24 -9.18
C CYS A 42 -12.51 8.03 -8.10
N SER A 43 -13.67 7.51 -8.48
CA SER A 43 -14.77 7.22 -7.56
C SER A 43 -14.37 6.26 -6.44
N PHE A 44 -13.43 5.34 -6.72
CA PHE A 44 -12.87 4.45 -5.71
C PHE A 44 -12.04 5.19 -4.66
N VAL A 45 -11.17 6.12 -5.06
CA VAL A 45 -10.34 6.89 -4.12
C VAL A 45 -11.21 7.86 -3.32
N THR A 46 -12.12 8.56 -3.97
CA THR A 46 -13.05 9.49 -3.31
C THR A 46 -14.00 8.77 -2.36
N GLY A 47 -14.50 7.58 -2.71
CA GLY A 47 -15.31 6.75 -1.82
C GLY A 47 -14.54 6.32 -0.57
N ASN A 48 -13.32 5.78 -0.74
CA ASN A 48 -12.47 5.38 0.38
C ASN A 48 -12.07 6.55 1.27
N LYS A 49 -11.85 7.73 0.69
CA LYS A 49 -11.60 8.96 1.45
C LYS A 49 -12.73 9.22 2.44
N THR A 50 -13.99 9.19 1.99
CA THR A 50 -15.17 9.38 2.84
C THR A 50 -15.28 8.29 3.90
N THR A 51 -15.08 7.02 3.53
CA THR A 51 -15.15 5.89 4.48
C THR A 51 -14.13 6.00 5.61
N PHE A 52 -12.91 6.42 5.31
CA PHE A 52 -11.80 6.43 6.25
C PHE A 52 -11.44 7.83 6.79
N GLN A 53 -12.26 8.86 6.52
CA GLN A 53 -11.95 10.25 6.92
C GLN A 53 -11.83 10.42 8.44
N HIS A 54 -12.57 9.64 9.22
CA HIS A 54 -12.58 9.72 10.69
C HIS A 54 -11.64 8.72 11.38
N ALA A 55 -10.95 7.87 10.61
CA ALA A 55 -10.08 6.82 11.16
C ALA A 55 -8.64 7.30 11.47
N GLY A 56 -8.39 8.61 11.46
CA GLY A 56 -7.10 9.20 11.80
C GLY A 56 -5.94 8.66 10.96
N LEU A 57 -4.81 8.35 11.60
CA LEU A 57 -3.61 7.83 10.93
C LEU A 57 -3.87 6.47 10.26
N LEU A 58 -4.61 5.57 10.92
CA LEU A 58 -4.97 4.27 10.35
C LEU A 58 -5.80 4.44 9.07
N GLY A 59 -6.73 5.39 9.07
CA GLY A 59 -7.48 5.76 7.87
C GLY A 59 -6.60 6.23 6.72
N LYS A 60 -5.59 7.07 7.01
CA LYS A 60 -4.61 7.52 5.99
C LYS A 60 -3.79 6.36 5.43
N VAL A 61 -3.36 5.43 6.28
CA VAL A 61 -2.60 4.23 5.89
C VAL A 61 -3.44 3.36 4.95
N MET A 62 -4.72 3.14 5.27
CA MET A 62 -5.65 2.38 4.42
C MET A 62 -5.86 3.07 3.07
N ARG A 63 -6.16 4.38 3.08
CA ARG A 63 -6.36 5.19 1.86
C ARG A 63 -5.12 5.16 0.97
N THR A 64 -3.93 5.32 1.54
CA THR A 64 -2.66 5.23 0.81
C THR A 64 -2.45 3.85 0.21
N GLY A 65 -2.71 2.77 0.96
CA GLY A 65 -2.59 1.40 0.46
C GLY A 65 -3.55 1.11 -0.70
N LEU A 66 -4.78 1.60 -0.63
CA LEU A 66 -5.77 1.47 -1.70
C LEU A 66 -5.38 2.26 -2.95
N ILE A 67 -4.82 3.46 -2.79
CA ILE A 67 -4.23 4.21 -3.91
C ILE A 67 -3.08 3.41 -4.55
N SER A 68 -2.18 2.82 -3.75
CA SER A 68 -1.11 1.95 -4.28
C SER A 68 -1.66 0.80 -5.11
N MET A 69 -2.78 0.19 -4.69
CA MET A 69 -3.44 -0.90 -5.42
C MET A 69 -4.01 -0.44 -6.77
N VAL A 70 -4.66 0.74 -6.79
CA VAL A 70 -5.16 1.36 -8.03
C VAL A 70 -4.01 1.62 -9.00
N LEU A 71 -2.89 2.14 -8.51
CA LEU A 71 -1.71 2.44 -9.33
C LEU A 71 -0.96 1.19 -9.82
N ALA A 72 -1.01 0.10 -9.05
CA ALA A 72 -0.40 -1.18 -9.41
C ALA A 72 -1.17 -1.90 -10.51
N ILE A 73 -2.51 -1.93 -10.42
CA ILE A 73 -3.36 -2.68 -11.35
C ILE A 73 -4.51 -1.82 -11.90
N PRO A 74 -4.22 -0.70 -12.59
CA PRO A 74 -5.25 0.25 -13.00
C PRO A 74 -6.25 -0.33 -14.00
N SER A 75 -5.84 -1.31 -14.80
CA SER A 75 -6.71 -1.96 -15.80
C SER A 75 -7.96 -2.61 -15.20
N ILE A 76 -7.86 -3.17 -13.99
CA ILE A 76 -9.00 -3.79 -13.29
C ILE A 76 -10.02 -2.73 -12.89
N PHE A 77 -9.55 -1.62 -12.33
CA PHE A 77 -10.42 -0.52 -11.90
C PHE A 77 -11.02 0.23 -13.09
N LEU A 78 -10.29 0.32 -14.20
CA LEU A 78 -10.78 0.94 -15.44
C LEU A 78 -11.95 0.15 -16.03
N ARG A 79 -11.81 -1.19 -16.09
CA ARG A 79 -12.88 -2.08 -16.57
C ARG A 79 -14.16 -1.98 -15.73
N ARG A 80 -14.04 -1.58 -14.47
CA ARG A 80 -15.18 -1.37 -13.55
C ARG A 80 -15.73 0.06 -13.58
N GLY A 81 -15.16 0.95 -14.40
CA GLY A 81 -15.56 2.37 -14.45
C GLY A 81 -15.24 3.15 -13.17
N LEU A 82 -14.27 2.67 -12.36
CA LEU A 82 -13.97 3.22 -11.04
C LEU A 82 -12.87 4.28 -11.05
N ILE A 83 -12.09 4.37 -12.13
CA ILE A 83 -10.95 5.29 -12.26
C ILE A 83 -11.04 6.09 -13.56
N ASP A 84 -10.52 7.32 -13.53
CA ASP A 84 -10.16 8.07 -14.72
C ASP A 84 -8.71 7.68 -15.10
N PHE A 85 -8.55 7.09 -16.30
CA PHE A 85 -7.24 6.62 -16.75
C PHE A 85 -6.24 7.75 -16.96
N ASP A 86 -6.72 8.96 -17.29
CA ASP A 86 -5.85 10.12 -17.50
C ASP A 86 -5.24 10.60 -16.19
N GLU A 87 -5.99 10.58 -15.08
CA GLU A 87 -5.47 10.91 -13.75
C GLU A 87 -4.36 9.93 -13.34
N VAL A 88 -4.60 8.62 -13.53
CA VAL A 88 -3.61 7.57 -13.23
C VAL A 88 -2.35 7.70 -14.10
N LYS A 89 -2.50 8.07 -15.38
CA LYS A 89 -1.37 8.27 -16.29
C LYS A 89 -0.55 9.51 -15.95
N ARG A 90 -1.19 10.58 -15.46
CA ARG A 90 -0.53 11.83 -15.02
C ARG A 90 0.12 11.72 -13.65
N PHE A 91 -0.16 10.66 -12.90
CA PHE A 91 0.40 10.46 -11.57
C PHE A 91 1.95 10.42 -11.62
N PRO A 92 2.66 11.15 -10.72
CA PRO A 92 4.12 11.22 -10.73
C PRO A 92 4.78 9.84 -10.68
N SER A 93 5.63 9.54 -11.66
CA SER A 93 6.24 8.21 -11.83
C SER A 93 7.15 7.79 -10.67
N SER A 94 7.78 8.75 -9.97
CA SER A 94 8.59 8.49 -8.77
C SER A 94 7.72 8.03 -7.60
N MET A 95 6.65 8.76 -7.31
CA MET A 95 5.71 8.43 -6.24
C MET A 95 4.95 7.13 -6.53
N ARG A 96 4.56 6.91 -7.80
CA ARG A 96 3.97 5.65 -8.22
C ARG A 96 4.89 4.47 -7.94
N ARG A 97 6.15 4.57 -8.35
CA ARG A 97 7.14 3.50 -8.09
C ARG A 97 7.29 3.25 -6.59
N LEU A 98 7.42 4.29 -5.78
CA LEU A 98 7.50 4.16 -4.32
C LEU A 98 6.30 3.40 -3.73
N LEU A 99 5.08 3.80 -4.09
CA LEU A 99 3.84 3.19 -3.60
C LEU A 99 3.67 1.74 -4.05
N VAL A 100 3.93 1.46 -5.32
CA VAL A 100 3.83 0.10 -5.87
C VAL A 100 4.91 -0.80 -5.29
N SER A 101 6.15 -0.31 -5.14
CA SER A 101 7.24 -1.06 -4.49
C SER A 101 6.89 -1.39 -3.04
N LEU A 102 6.37 -0.44 -2.26
CA LEU A 102 5.91 -0.71 -0.89
C LEU A 102 4.78 -1.73 -0.85
N LEU A 103 3.81 -1.64 -1.76
CA LEU A 103 2.74 -2.64 -1.85
C LEU A 103 3.29 -4.04 -2.11
N VAL A 104 4.20 -4.18 -3.08
CA VAL A 104 4.83 -5.46 -3.42
C VAL A 104 5.65 -6.00 -2.23
N ILE A 105 6.41 -5.14 -1.54
CA ILE A 105 7.16 -5.53 -0.34
C ILE A 105 6.23 -6.06 0.74
N HIS A 106 5.11 -5.39 1.03
CA HIS A 106 4.14 -5.86 2.02
C HIS A 106 3.53 -7.22 1.62
N ILE A 107 3.18 -7.42 0.34
CA ILE A 107 2.65 -8.69 -0.14
C ILE A 107 3.70 -9.81 -0.02
N LEU A 108 4.95 -9.54 -0.41
CA LEU A 108 6.04 -10.51 -0.30
C LEU A 108 6.34 -10.89 1.16
N LEU A 109 6.39 -9.91 2.06
CA LEU A 109 6.63 -10.16 3.48
C LEU A 109 5.45 -10.87 4.14
N ALA A 110 4.22 -10.51 3.79
CA ALA A 110 3.03 -11.19 4.30
C ALA A 110 2.96 -12.65 3.82
N THR A 111 3.26 -12.90 2.54
CA THR A 111 3.30 -14.27 2.00
C THR A 111 4.45 -15.09 2.61
N ALA A 112 5.62 -14.50 2.80
CA ALA A 112 6.73 -15.14 3.50
C ALA A 112 6.37 -15.49 4.95
N LEU A 113 5.70 -14.58 5.67
CA LEU A 113 5.23 -14.82 7.03
C LEU A 113 4.22 -15.96 7.07
N ILE A 114 3.24 -15.95 6.16
CA ILE A 114 2.25 -17.03 6.03
C ILE A 114 2.97 -18.36 5.82
N ILE A 115 3.85 -18.46 4.83
CA ILE A 115 4.60 -19.69 4.56
C ILE A 115 5.36 -20.15 5.80
N PHE A 116 6.09 -19.23 6.46
CA PHE A 116 6.83 -19.52 7.69
C PHE A 116 5.94 -20.02 8.84
N THR A 117 4.69 -19.56 8.95
CA THR A 117 3.75 -20.05 9.97
C THR A 117 3.19 -21.44 9.68
N TYR A 118 3.23 -21.89 8.42
CA TYR A 118 2.71 -23.20 7.99
C TYR A 118 3.81 -24.25 7.77
N THR A 119 5.09 -23.87 7.87
CA THR A 119 6.28 -24.76 7.80
C THR A 119 6.83 -25.06 9.17
#